data_AF-A0A2W4SI93-F1
#
_entry.id   AF-A0A2W4SI93-F1
#
_cell.length_a   1.000
_cell.length_b   1.000
_cell.length_c   1.000
_cell.angle_alpha   90.00
_cell.angle_beta   90.00
_cell.angle_gamma   90.00
#
_symmetry.space_group_name_H-M   'P 1'
#
loop_
_entity.id
_entity.type
_entity.pdbx_description
1 polymer ?
#
loop_
_entity_poly.entity_id
_entity_poly.type
_entity_poly.pdbx_seq_one_letter_code
_entity_poly.pdbx_strand_id
1 'polypeptide(L)'
;MTRATSTPGGRPVAAGRIPVASGCAVAPVERTLRLKDFRIRVYGDVAVAMGEASAAGAGEDDVRYHVTRVYEWRQGRWRRVAADATPLLRRDGR
;
A
#
# COMPACT_ATOMS: atom_id res chain seq x y z
N MET A 1 -28.51 -33.96 54.78
CA MET A 1 -29.43 -32.81 54.85
C MET A 1 -29.44 -32.11 53.50
N THR A 2 -30.65 -31.95 52.98
CA THR A 2 -31.18 -31.40 51.71
C THR A 2 -30.65 -29.96 51.45
N ARG A 3 -30.48 -29.42 50.23
CA ARG A 3 -31.47 -29.31 49.14
C ARG A 3 -30.84 -28.77 47.84
N ALA A 4 -31.22 -29.37 46.71
CA ALA A 4 -31.06 -28.83 45.37
C ALA A 4 -32.13 -27.75 45.09
N THR A 5 -31.77 -26.70 44.34
CA THR A 5 -32.76 -25.85 43.65
C THR A 5 -32.39 -25.75 42.18
N SER A 6 -33.40 -26.02 41.36
CA SER A 6 -33.36 -26.15 39.91
C SER A 6 -34.27 -25.07 39.29
N THR A 7 -33.69 -24.33 38.32
CA THR A 7 -34.31 -23.74 37.08
C THR A 7 -35.38 -22.63 37.31
N PRO A 8 -35.75 -21.74 36.34
CA PRO A 8 -35.49 -21.80 34.89
C PRO A 8 -35.23 -20.49 34.11
N GLY A 9 -34.82 -20.66 32.85
CA GLY A 9 -35.36 -19.85 31.74
C GLY A 9 -34.57 -18.62 31.30
N GLY A 10 -33.69 -18.79 30.31
CA GLY A 10 -33.17 -17.70 29.49
C GLY A 10 -32.74 -18.24 28.13
N ARG A 11 -33.54 -17.98 27.09
CA ARG A 11 -33.28 -18.40 25.70
C ARG A 11 -31.96 -17.78 25.20
N PRO A 12 -31.08 -18.50 24.49
CA PRO A 12 -30.00 -17.84 23.77
C PRO A 12 -30.60 -17.07 22.58
N VAL A 13 -30.50 -15.74 22.59
CA VAL A 13 -30.70 -14.92 21.40
C VAL A 13 -29.55 -15.21 20.46
N ALA A 14 -29.88 -15.78 19.30
CA ALA A 14 -28.97 -15.91 18.17
C ALA A 14 -28.54 -14.51 17.74
N ALA A 15 -27.30 -14.12 18.07
CA ALA A 15 -26.66 -12.99 17.43
C ALA A 15 -26.38 -13.41 15.98
N GLY A 16 -27.22 -12.89 15.09
CA GLY A 16 -27.19 -13.17 13.67
C GLY A 16 -25.80 -12.98 13.09
N ARG A 17 -25.41 -13.95 12.25
CA ARG A 17 -24.32 -13.82 11.30
C ARG A 17 -24.43 -12.48 10.59
N ILE A 18 -23.43 -11.61 10.78
CA ILE A 18 -23.18 -10.51 9.87
C ILE A 18 -22.77 -11.18 8.55
N PRO A 19 -23.52 -11.02 7.44
CA PRO A 19 -23.01 -11.47 6.16
C PRO A 19 -21.79 -10.60 5.85
N VAL A 20 -20.61 -11.22 5.84
CA VAL A 20 -19.45 -10.62 5.18
C VAL A 20 -19.85 -10.54 3.71
N ALA A 21 -20.24 -9.35 3.28
CA ALA A 21 -20.29 -9.04 1.87
C ALA A 21 -18.89 -9.35 1.36
N SER A 22 -18.76 -10.40 0.55
CA SER A 22 -17.61 -10.61 -0.32
C SER A 22 -17.57 -9.44 -1.31
N GLY A 23 -17.17 -8.27 -0.81
CA GLY A 23 -16.62 -7.24 -1.64
C GLY A 23 -15.42 -7.88 -2.31
N CYS A 24 -15.52 -8.05 -3.62
CA CYS A 24 -14.44 -8.51 -4.47
C CYS A 24 -13.18 -7.76 -4.04
N ALA A 25 -12.29 -8.43 -3.31
CA ALA A 25 -11.00 -7.87 -2.97
C ALA A 25 -10.30 -7.69 -4.31
N VAL A 26 -10.29 -6.46 -4.80
CA VAL A 26 -9.46 -6.09 -5.95
C VAL A 26 -8.05 -6.38 -5.46
N ALA A 27 -7.51 -7.55 -5.88
CA ALA A 27 -6.14 -7.89 -5.58
C ALA A 27 -5.29 -6.70 -6.02
N PRO A 28 -4.36 -6.20 -5.18
CA PRO A 28 -3.52 -5.10 -5.59
C PRO A 28 -2.82 -5.57 -6.87
N VAL A 29 -3.15 -4.95 -8.00
CA VAL A 29 -2.45 -5.26 -9.23
C VAL A 29 -0.99 -4.93 -8.93
N GLU A 30 -0.14 -5.95 -8.92
CA GLU A 30 1.28 -5.78 -8.67
C GLU A 30 1.84 -4.99 -9.86
N ARG A 31 1.78 -3.67 -9.75
CA ARG A 31 2.41 -2.77 -10.71
C ARG A 31 3.90 -2.87 -10.47
N THR A 32 4.56 -3.72 -11.25
CA THR A 32 6.02 -3.75 -11.29
C THR A 32 6.52 -2.42 -11.80
N LEU A 33 7.04 -1.60 -10.87
CA LEU A 33 7.74 -0.37 -11.20
C LEU A 33 9.18 -0.71 -11.57
N ARG A 34 9.58 -0.43 -12.80
CA ARG A 34 10.99 -0.50 -13.19
C ARG A 34 11.64 0.83 -12.88
N LEU A 35 12.74 0.80 -12.14
CA LEU A 35 13.51 1.99 -11.78
C LEU A 35 14.76 2.06 -12.65
N LYS A 36 15.02 3.24 -13.23
CA LYS A 36 16.20 3.51 -14.07
C LYS A 36 16.88 4.80 -13.60
N ASP A 37 18.19 4.89 -13.82
CA ASP A 37 19.00 6.08 -13.52
C ASP A 37 18.81 6.59 -12.08
N PHE A 38 18.62 5.64 -11.15
CA PHE A 38 18.29 5.95 -9.77
C PHE A 38 19.55 6.35 -8.99
N ARG A 39 19.47 7.49 -8.32
CA ARG A 39 20.54 8.04 -7.48
C ARG A 39 19.99 8.29 -6.09
N ILE A 40 20.78 7.92 -5.08
CA ILE A 40 20.46 8.13 -3.67
C ILE A 40 21.53 9.03 -3.07
N ARG A 41 21.12 10.06 -2.34
CA ARG A 41 21.99 10.90 -1.51
C ARG A 41 21.50 10.87 -0.07
N VAL A 42 22.42 10.69 0.87
CA VAL A 42 22.13 10.60 2.29
C VAL A 42 22.73 11.81 3.01
N TYR A 43 21.92 12.47 3.83
CA TYR A 43 22.24 13.64 4.62
C TYR A 43 21.83 13.35 6.08
N GLY A 44 22.71 12.69 6.84
CA GLY A 44 22.40 12.27 8.20
C GLY A 44 21.22 11.31 8.26
N ASP A 45 20.14 11.75 8.91
CA ASP A 45 18.88 11.03 9.09
C ASP A 45 17.89 11.25 7.94
N VAL A 46 18.26 11.96 6.87
CA VAL A 46 17.45 12.18 5.68
C VAL A 46 18.11 11.55 4.46
N ALA A 47 17.33 10.88 3.60
CA ALA A 47 17.79 10.40 2.30
C ALA A 47 16.87 10.89 1.19
N VAL A 48 17.47 11.36 0.09
CA VAL A 48 16.76 11.78 -1.12
C VAL A 48 17.12 10.81 -2.23
N ALA A 49 16.09 10.21 -2.82
CA ALA A 49 16.21 9.22 -3.87
C ALA A 49 15.49 9.72 -5.13
N MET A 50 16.20 9.82 -6.24
CA MET A 50 15.71 10.40 -7.49
C MET A 50 16.01 9.47 -8.65
N GLY A 51 15.15 9.44 -9.66
CA GLY A 51 15.41 8.70 -10.89
C GLY A 51 14.22 8.65 -11.81
N GLU A 52 14.24 7.71 -12.73
CA GLU A 52 13.10 7.40 -13.59
C GLU A 52 12.38 6.16 -13.06
N ALA A 53 11.05 6.19 -13.09
CA ALA A 53 10.22 5.02 -12.89
C ALA A 53 9.33 4.81 -14.11
N SER A 54 9.25 3.59 -14.62
CA SER A 54 8.20 3.19 -15.54
C SER A 54 7.22 2.26 -14.85
N ALA A 55 5.93 2.51 -15.06
CA ALA A 55 4.88 1.59 -14.67
C ALA A 55 4.54 0.75 -15.89
N ALA A 56 4.84 -0.55 -15.83
CA ALA A 56 4.35 -1.49 -16.84
C ALA A 56 2.81 -1.56 -16.71
N GLY A 57 2.11 -0.87 -17.60
CA GLY A 57 0.67 -1.02 -17.79
C GLY A 57 0.40 -2.33 -18.53
N ALA A 58 -0.76 -2.95 -18.30
CA ALA A 58 -1.21 -4.16 -19.01
C ALA A 58 -1.49 -3.92 -20.52
N GLY A 59 -1.16 -2.76 -21.07
CA GLY A 59 -1.23 -2.41 -22.47
C GLY A 59 -0.19 -1.33 -22.77
N GLU A 60 0.57 -1.56 -23.84
CA GLU A 60 1.53 -0.79 -24.67
C GLU A 60 2.10 0.59 -24.27
N ASP A 61 1.61 1.24 -23.21
CA ASP A 61 2.08 2.53 -22.74
C ASP A 61 2.82 2.39 -21.41
N ASP A 62 4.13 2.11 -21.50
CA ASP A 62 5.07 2.33 -20.40
C ASP A 62 5.10 3.84 -20.09
N VAL A 63 4.22 4.30 -19.19
CA VAL A 63 4.26 5.68 -18.70
C VAL A 63 5.50 5.82 -17.83
N ARG A 64 6.40 6.73 -18.22
CA ARG A 64 7.62 7.05 -17.49
C ARG A 64 7.42 8.29 -16.63
N TYR A 65 8.07 8.32 -15.49
CA TYR A 65 8.01 9.40 -14.52
C TYR A 65 9.42 9.76 -14.07
N HIS A 66 9.71 11.05 -13.90
CA HIS A 66 10.76 11.46 -12.98
C HIS A 66 10.20 11.37 -11.57
N VAL A 67 10.87 10.60 -10.72
CA VAL A 67 10.47 10.38 -9.33
C VAL A 67 11.48 11.02 -8.39
N THR A 68 10.96 11.68 -7.35
CA THR A 68 11.73 12.11 -6.18
C THR A 68 11.07 11.52 -4.94
N ARG A 69 11.84 10.87 -4.09
CA ARG A 69 11.38 10.30 -2.83
C ARG A 69 12.28 10.75 -1.70
N VAL A 70 11.68 11.23 -0.63
CA VAL A 70 12.39 11.65 0.58
C VAL A 70 12.09 10.65 1.68
N TYR A 71 13.14 10.22 2.35
CA TYR A 71 13.09 9.27 3.46
C TYR A 71 13.74 9.89 4.69
N GLU A 72 13.23 9.48 5.85
CA GLU A 72 13.77 9.86 7.14
C GLU A 72 14.01 8.61 7.98
N TRP A 73 15.14 8.56 8.70
CA TRP A 73 15.48 7.48 9.61
C TRP A 73 14.73 7.65 10.93
N ARG A 74 13.70 6.83 11.16
CA ARG A 74 12.91 6.86 12.40
C ARG A 74 12.75 5.48 13.00
N GLN A 75 13.13 5.35 14.27
CA GLN A 75 12.99 4.11 15.05
C GLN A 75 13.68 2.92 14.36
N GLY A 76 14.93 3.11 13.92
CA GLY A 76 15.73 2.04 13.32
C GLY A 76 15.33 1.64 11.89
N ARG A 77 14.52 2.46 11.19
CA ARG A 77 14.17 2.21 9.80
C ARG A 77 13.98 3.49 8.99
N TRP A 78 14.33 3.45 7.72
CA TRP A 78 13.97 4.47 6.75
C TRP A 78 12.46 4.44 6.51
N ARG A 79 11.82 5.60 6.64
CA ARG A 79 10.40 5.78 6.29
C ARG A 79 10.30 6.83 5.21
N ARG A 80 9.52 6.56 4.17
CA ARG A 80 9.24 7.57 3.14
C ARG A 80 8.35 8.66 3.75
N VAL A 81 8.81 9.90 3.74
CA VAL A 81 8.10 11.07 4.28
C VAL A 81 7.53 11.97 3.19
N ALA A 82 8.10 11.92 1.98
CA ALA A 82 7.55 12.57 0.81
C ALA A 82 7.81 11.76 -0.47
N ALA A 83 6.94 11.95 -1.45
CA ALA A 83 7.10 11.41 -2.79
C ALA A 83 6.49 12.39 -3.79
N ASP A 84 7.21 12.61 -4.87
CA ASP A 84 6.74 13.33 -6.04
C ASP A 84 7.05 12.51 -7.30
N ALA A 85 6.17 12.60 -8.29
CA ALA A 85 6.32 11.93 -9.56
C ALA A 85 5.76 12.81 -10.67
N THR A 86 6.63 13.28 -11.55
CA THR A 86 6.24 14.07 -12.73
C THR A 86 6.26 13.19 -13.97
N PRO A 87 5.16 13.06 -14.72
CA PRO A 87 5.14 12.30 -15.97
C PRO A 87 6.17 12.85 -16.96
N LEU A 88 6.89 11.95 -17.61
CA LEU A 88 7.69 12.25 -18.78
C LEU A 88 6.78 12.12 -19.99
N LEU A 89 6.40 13.25 -20.59
CA LEU A 89 5.64 13.25 -21.84
C LEU A 89 6.36 12.38 -22.87
N ARG A 90 5.63 11.48 -23.54
CA ARG A 90 6.15 10.81 -24.72
C ARG A 90 6.52 11.92 -25.70
N ARG A 91 7.79 11.99 -26.10
CA ARG A 91 8.18 12.85 -27.21
C ARG A 91 7.58 12.22 -28.45
N ASP A 92 6.38 12.66 -28.82
CA ASP A 92 5.75 12.22 -30.07
C ASP A 92 6.72 12.51 -31.20
N GLY A 93 7.19 11.40 -31.80
CA GLY A 93 8.09 11.42 -32.93
C GLY A 93 7.39 12.04 -34.11
N ARG A 94 8.00 13.10 -34.61
CA ARG A 94 7.75 13.72 -35.91
C ARG A 94 7.83 12.72 -37.06
#